data_AF-A0AB33WN30-F1
#
_entry.id   AF-A0AB33WN30-F1
#
_cell.length_a   1.000
_cell.length_b   1.000
_cell.length_c   1.000
_cell.angle_alpha   90.00
_cell.angle_beta   90.00
_cell.angle_gamma   90.00
#
_symmetry.space_group_name_H-M   'P 1'
#
loop_
_entity.id
_entity.type
_entity.pdbx_description
1 polymer ?
#
loop_
_entity_poly.entity_id
_entity_poly.type
_entity_poly.pdbx_seq_one_letter_code
_entity_poly.pdbx_strand_id
1 'polypeptide(L)'
;MSAQTELAVVPPQETALAVYSTPNGLEPWLQQIRSKIDGFTPDISTRKGREAIASMAYAVARSKTALDDVGKKLVADLKEVPKKIDAERKRVRDTLEAWQEEVRRPLNEWQAAEDARVDKHNDGIEAIKALARFEEPPAAAHVSQVIADLELLALDDSWEEFLPEAAQAKDQTLIALRGLLTKRQKEEAEQAELAQLRAEAEAREQKDREERIAREAAECARIEAEQKAQAEREATLRREQEAKAAAERRELELKLQAEQAERAAAQAKADQVAAEQRAEQERQAAAQRAEQAAEQARIDERRRADAAAAEIVRQQEARERDEAHRRTINRSALEAFVAGGMTEECAKQAITLIAKRQIPNVSIAY
;
A
#
# COMPACT_ATOMS: atom_id res chain seq x y z
N MET A 1 -0.76 -131.82 -71.62
CA MET A 1 -0.70 -131.02 -72.86
C MET A 1 -1.25 -129.62 -72.58
N SER A 2 -0.41 -128.70 -72.08
CA SER A 2 -0.75 -127.28 -71.86
C SER A 2 0.50 -126.41 -72.06
N ALA A 3 1.13 -126.52 -73.24
CA ALA A 3 2.35 -125.79 -73.59
C ALA A 3 2.10 -124.62 -74.57
N GLN A 4 0.86 -124.09 -74.65
CA GLN A 4 0.49 -123.11 -75.68
C GLN A 4 -0.18 -121.82 -75.17
N THR A 5 -0.01 -121.43 -73.90
CA THR A 5 -0.77 -120.29 -73.32
C THR A 5 0.08 -119.16 -72.74
N GLU A 6 1.32 -119.00 -73.18
CA GLU A 6 2.12 -117.80 -72.90
C GLU A 6 2.46 -117.09 -74.21
N LEU A 7 1.98 -115.85 -74.37
CA LEU A 7 2.13 -115.08 -75.62
C LEU A 7 3.49 -114.38 -75.74
N ALA A 8 4.07 -113.87 -74.66
CA ALA A 8 5.46 -113.40 -74.64
C ALA A 8 5.95 -113.22 -73.20
N VAL A 9 7.25 -113.47 -72.99
CA VAL A 9 7.99 -113.14 -71.75
C VAL A 9 8.33 -111.65 -71.78
N VAL A 10 8.19 -110.92 -70.68
CA VAL A 10 8.57 -109.49 -70.61
C VAL A 10 10.10 -109.30 -70.75
N PRO A 11 10.59 -108.08 -71.08
CA PRO A 11 12.03 -107.82 -71.07
C PRO A 11 12.69 -108.19 -69.73
N PRO A 12 13.86 -108.83 -69.74
CA PRO A 12 14.62 -109.11 -68.51
C PRO A 12 14.90 -107.83 -67.73
N GLN A 13 14.91 -107.91 -66.40
CA GLN A 13 15.12 -106.74 -65.54
C GLN A 13 16.44 -105.99 -65.84
N GLU A 14 17.49 -106.72 -66.19
CA GLU A 14 18.81 -106.17 -66.53
C GLU A 14 18.81 -105.31 -67.80
N THR A 15 17.95 -105.63 -68.77
CA THR A 15 17.86 -104.92 -70.05
C THR A 15 16.63 -104.01 -70.14
N ALA A 16 15.72 -104.09 -69.17
CA ALA A 16 14.47 -103.33 -69.14
C ALA A 16 14.69 -101.82 -69.27
N LEU A 17 15.69 -101.24 -68.62
CA LEU A 17 15.97 -99.81 -68.77
C LEU A 17 16.28 -99.42 -70.22
N ALA A 18 17.18 -100.15 -70.87
CA ALA A 18 17.55 -99.89 -72.26
C ALA A 18 16.35 -100.06 -73.20
N VAL A 19 15.56 -101.11 -72.98
CA VAL A 19 14.37 -101.44 -73.79
C VAL A 19 13.28 -100.36 -73.66
N TYR A 20 12.92 -99.94 -72.44
CA TYR A 20 11.85 -98.96 -72.23
C TYR A 20 12.27 -97.51 -72.52
N SER A 21 13.57 -97.22 -72.54
CA SER A 21 14.09 -95.88 -72.89
C SER A 21 14.34 -95.68 -74.39
N THR A 22 14.39 -96.77 -75.17
CA THR A 22 14.60 -96.72 -76.61
C THR A 22 13.27 -96.51 -77.34
N PRO A 23 13.17 -95.57 -78.30
CA PRO A 23 12.00 -95.45 -79.17
C PRO A 23 11.67 -96.79 -79.84
N ASN A 24 10.45 -97.28 -79.64
CA ASN A 24 9.99 -98.61 -80.11
C ASN A 24 10.81 -99.81 -79.58
N GLY A 25 11.48 -99.68 -78.43
CA GLY A 25 12.31 -100.78 -77.90
C GLY A 25 11.54 -102.05 -77.52
N LEU A 26 10.23 -101.95 -77.27
CA LEU A 26 9.34 -103.11 -77.03
C LEU A 26 8.89 -103.82 -78.31
N GLU A 27 9.24 -103.32 -79.50
CA GLU A 27 8.81 -103.87 -80.78
C GLU A 27 9.12 -105.38 -80.92
N PRO A 28 10.30 -105.92 -80.52
CA PRO A 28 10.57 -107.36 -80.59
C PRO A 28 9.59 -108.21 -79.76
N TRP A 29 9.07 -107.67 -78.66
CA TRP A 29 8.07 -108.34 -77.82
C TRP A 29 6.67 -108.28 -78.43
N LEU A 30 6.31 -107.12 -79.01
CA LEU A 30 5.07 -106.96 -79.75
C LEU A 30 5.03 -107.88 -80.98
N GLN A 31 6.15 -108.03 -81.70
CA GLN A 31 6.26 -108.92 -82.85
C GLN A 31 6.11 -110.41 -82.47
N GLN A 32 6.61 -110.83 -81.31
CA GLN A 32 6.39 -112.19 -80.79
C GLN A 32 4.90 -112.45 -80.51
N ILE A 33 4.22 -111.49 -79.87
CA ILE A 33 2.77 -111.58 -79.62
C ILE A 33 2.02 -111.61 -80.96
N ARG A 34 2.39 -110.74 -81.90
CA ARG A 34 1.77 -110.66 -83.23
C ARG A 34 1.91 -111.96 -84.01
N SER A 35 3.10 -112.55 -84.04
CA SER A 35 3.37 -113.82 -84.70
C SER A 35 2.48 -114.95 -84.18
N LYS A 36 2.23 -114.98 -82.85
CA LYS A 36 1.33 -115.97 -82.24
C LYS A 36 -0.14 -115.72 -82.54
N ILE A 37 -0.55 -114.45 -82.69
CA ILE A 37 -1.91 -114.08 -83.13
C ILE A 37 -2.11 -114.47 -84.59
N ASP A 38 -1.14 -114.19 -85.46
CA ASP A 38 -1.23 -114.48 -86.90
C ASP A 38 -1.26 -115.98 -87.20
N GLY A 39 -0.56 -116.79 -86.39
CA GLY A 39 -0.62 -118.26 -86.47
C GLY A 39 -1.88 -118.90 -85.85
N PHE A 40 -2.77 -118.11 -85.25
CA PHE A 40 -3.96 -118.60 -84.55
C PHE A 40 -5.19 -118.55 -85.46
N THR A 41 -5.60 -119.71 -85.99
CA THR A 41 -6.75 -119.88 -86.90
C THR A 41 -7.90 -120.70 -86.27
N PRO A 42 -8.68 -120.10 -85.35
CA PRO A 42 -9.78 -120.77 -84.67
C PRO A 42 -11.05 -120.89 -85.54
N ASP A 43 -11.81 -121.96 -85.38
CA ASP A 43 -13.13 -122.11 -85.98
C ASP A 43 -14.23 -121.48 -85.10
N ILE A 44 -14.69 -120.29 -85.48
CA ILE A 44 -15.72 -119.52 -84.78
C ILE A 44 -17.09 -120.22 -84.69
N SER A 45 -17.38 -121.14 -85.62
CA SER A 45 -18.66 -121.85 -85.63
C SER A 45 -18.78 -122.82 -84.44
N THR A 46 -17.66 -123.30 -83.91
CA THR A 46 -17.62 -124.22 -82.77
C THR A 46 -17.55 -123.49 -81.43
N ARG A 47 -18.17 -124.07 -80.40
CA ARG A 47 -18.01 -123.59 -79.01
C ARG A 47 -16.53 -123.56 -78.59
N LYS A 48 -15.79 -124.60 -78.92
CA LYS A 48 -14.35 -124.73 -78.60
C LYS A 48 -13.51 -123.64 -79.25
N GLY A 49 -13.80 -123.26 -80.50
CA GLY A 49 -13.08 -122.16 -81.17
C GLY A 49 -13.41 -120.79 -80.58
N ARG A 50 -14.66 -120.52 -80.18
CA ARG A 50 -15.02 -119.29 -79.44
C ARG A 50 -14.31 -119.20 -78.08
N GLU A 51 -14.25 -120.30 -77.34
CA GLU A 51 -13.51 -120.38 -76.07
C GLU A 51 -12.00 -120.15 -76.28
N ALA A 52 -11.42 -120.71 -77.35
CA ALA A 52 -10.02 -120.47 -77.70
C ALA A 52 -9.74 -118.99 -78.05
N ILE A 53 -10.65 -118.32 -78.77
CA ILE A 53 -10.54 -116.88 -79.08
C ILE A 53 -10.56 -116.04 -77.79
N ALA A 54 -11.49 -116.34 -76.88
CA ALA A 54 -11.55 -115.66 -75.58
C ALA A 54 -10.26 -115.86 -74.78
N SER A 55 -9.70 -117.07 -74.78
CA SER A 55 -8.43 -117.37 -74.13
C SER A 55 -7.25 -116.62 -74.77
N MET A 56 -7.22 -116.50 -76.09
CA MET A 56 -6.19 -115.74 -76.83
C MET A 56 -6.25 -114.25 -76.48
N ALA A 57 -7.46 -113.65 -76.50
CA ALA A 57 -7.68 -112.26 -76.10
C ALA A 57 -7.26 -112.01 -74.64
N TYR A 58 -7.60 -112.92 -73.73
CA TYR A 58 -7.18 -112.83 -72.33
C TYR A 58 -5.65 -112.90 -72.19
N ALA A 59 -4.99 -113.77 -72.96
CA ALA A 59 -3.53 -113.84 -72.96
C ALA A 59 -2.90 -112.52 -73.46
N VAL A 60 -3.47 -111.87 -74.49
CA VAL A 60 -3.00 -110.55 -74.96
C VAL A 60 -3.16 -109.49 -73.88
N ALA A 61 -4.32 -109.47 -73.19
CA ALA A 61 -4.56 -108.57 -72.09
C ALA A 61 -3.55 -108.76 -70.93
N ARG A 62 -3.21 -110.01 -70.60
CA ARG A 62 -2.17 -110.31 -69.59
C ARG A 62 -0.78 -109.84 -70.03
N SER A 63 -0.40 -110.07 -71.28
CA SER A 63 0.89 -109.58 -71.81
C SER A 63 0.97 -108.05 -71.79
N LYS A 64 -0.12 -107.35 -72.10
CA LYS A 64 -0.21 -105.88 -71.95
C LYS A 64 0.07 -105.45 -70.51
N THR A 65 -0.65 -106.03 -69.54
CA THR A 65 -0.47 -105.70 -68.12
C THR A 65 0.95 -105.99 -67.66
N ALA A 66 1.51 -107.15 -68.02
CA ALA A 66 2.87 -107.53 -67.63
C ALA A 66 3.93 -106.54 -68.17
N LEU A 67 3.80 -106.10 -69.43
CA LEU A 67 4.69 -105.10 -70.02
C LEU A 67 4.51 -103.72 -69.36
N ASP A 68 3.28 -103.30 -69.06
CA ASP A 68 3.04 -102.02 -68.36
C ASP A 68 3.60 -102.03 -66.92
N ASP A 69 3.41 -103.13 -66.18
CA ASP A 69 3.88 -103.28 -64.80
C ASP A 69 5.41 -103.21 -64.69
N VAL A 70 6.15 -103.78 -65.65
CA VAL A 70 7.62 -103.65 -65.71
C VAL A 70 8.04 -102.19 -65.90
N GLY A 71 7.39 -101.46 -66.81
CA GLY A 71 7.65 -100.04 -67.05
C GLY A 71 7.34 -99.18 -65.82
N LYS A 72 6.21 -99.42 -65.16
CA LYS A 72 5.81 -98.74 -63.91
C LYS A 72 6.81 -98.98 -62.79
N LYS A 73 7.22 -100.23 -62.59
CA LYS A 73 8.21 -100.59 -61.56
C LYS A 73 9.56 -99.91 -61.85
N LEU A 74 10.02 -99.94 -63.10
CA LEU A 74 11.26 -99.27 -63.50
C LEU A 74 11.21 -97.77 -63.23
N VAL A 75 10.12 -97.08 -63.59
CA VAL A 75 9.96 -95.64 -63.30
C VAL A 75 9.93 -95.37 -61.80
N ALA A 76 9.27 -96.22 -61.00
CA ALA A 76 9.24 -96.09 -59.55
C ALA A 76 10.65 -96.25 -58.95
N ASP A 77 11.38 -97.30 -59.33
CA ASP A 77 12.74 -97.58 -58.86
C ASP A 77 13.71 -96.46 -59.27
N LEU A 78 13.61 -95.96 -60.51
CA LEU A 78 14.43 -94.86 -61.00
C LEU A 78 14.15 -93.55 -60.26
N LYS A 79 12.90 -93.24 -59.87
CA LYS A 79 12.56 -92.02 -59.12
C LYS A 79 13.06 -92.04 -57.69
N GLU A 80 13.20 -93.23 -57.09
CA GLU A 80 13.76 -93.35 -55.75
C GLU A 80 15.26 -92.99 -55.71
N VAL A 81 15.99 -93.09 -56.83
CA VAL A 81 17.42 -92.73 -56.89
C VAL A 81 17.63 -91.21 -56.71
N PRO A 82 17.05 -90.29 -57.52
CA PRO A 82 17.14 -88.85 -57.28
C PRO A 82 16.62 -88.44 -55.91
N LYS A 83 15.51 -89.03 -55.43
CA LYS A 83 14.94 -88.73 -54.11
C LYS A 83 15.94 -89.03 -52.98
N LYS A 84 16.63 -90.17 -53.04
CA LYS A 84 17.69 -90.52 -52.06
C LYS A 84 18.91 -89.61 -52.20
N ILE A 85 19.31 -89.28 -53.42
CA ILE A 85 20.42 -88.35 -53.67
C ILE A 85 20.12 -86.98 -53.09
N ASP A 86 18.93 -86.41 -53.32
CA ASP A 86 18.57 -85.09 -52.80
C ASP A 86 18.42 -85.08 -51.29
N ALA A 87 17.86 -86.14 -50.70
CA ALA A 87 17.81 -86.30 -49.25
C ALA A 87 19.22 -86.33 -48.64
N GLU A 88 20.13 -87.08 -49.23
CA GLU A 88 21.52 -87.19 -48.75
C GLU A 88 22.29 -85.88 -48.96
N ARG A 89 22.11 -85.21 -50.11
CA ARG A 89 22.70 -83.88 -50.36
C ARG A 89 22.24 -82.85 -49.34
N LYS A 90 20.95 -82.86 -48.99
CA LYS A 90 20.41 -81.99 -47.94
C LYS A 90 21.03 -82.35 -46.58
N ARG A 91 21.00 -83.63 -46.19
CA ARG A 91 21.60 -84.10 -44.93
C ARG A 91 23.05 -83.65 -44.79
N VAL A 92 23.85 -83.83 -45.83
CA VAL A 92 25.26 -83.42 -45.84
C VAL A 92 25.40 -81.91 -45.72
N ARG A 93 24.61 -81.11 -46.46
CA ARG A 93 24.64 -79.65 -46.34
C ARG A 93 24.32 -79.21 -44.91
N ASP A 94 23.19 -79.64 -44.38
CA ASP A 94 22.72 -79.24 -43.04
C ASP A 94 23.74 -79.67 -41.96
N THR A 95 24.36 -80.85 -42.12
CA THR A 95 25.42 -81.34 -41.21
C THR A 95 26.68 -80.47 -41.29
N LEU A 96 27.14 -80.14 -42.50
CA LEU A 96 28.34 -79.32 -42.68
C LEU A 96 28.13 -77.88 -42.21
N GLU A 97 26.94 -77.31 -42.39
CA GLU A 97 26.57 -75.99 -41.85
C GLU A 97 26.59 -76.00 -40.32
N ALA A 98 26.00 -77.02 -39.68
CA ALA A 98 26.04 -77.17 -38.22
C ALA A 98 27.47 -77.32 -37.68
N TRP A 99 28.31 -78.12 -38.34
CA TRP A 99 29.73 -78.25 -37.95
C TRP A 99 30.52 -76.97 -38.19
N GLN A 100 30.24 -76.22 -39.26
CA GLN A 100 30.86 -74.92 -39.48
C GLN A 100 30.54 -73.95 -38.35
N GLU A 101 29.28 -73.90 -37.91
CA GLU A 101 28.86 -73.09 -36.76
C GLU A 101 29.55 -73.56 -35.47
N GLU A 102 29.56 -74.86 -35.20
CA GLU A 102 30.19 -75.44 -34.01
C GLU A 102 31.68 -75.10 -33.95
N VAL A 103 32.41 -75.23 -35.07
CA VAL A 103 33.83 -74.89 -35.18
C VAL A 103 34.06 -73.40 -35.00
N ARG A 104 33.15 -72.55 -35.49
CA ARG A 104 33.30 -71.09 -35.40
C ARG A 104 32.84 -70.52 -34.05
N ARG A 105 31.96 -71.20 -33.33
CA ARG A 105 31.35 -70.73 -32.08
C ARG A 105 32.38 -70.28 -31.03
N PRO A 106 33.44 -71.04 -30.71
CA PRO A 106 34.44 -70.59 -29.73
C PRO A 106 35.12 -69.26 -30.11
N LEU A 107 35.37 -69.03 -31.41
CA LEU A 107 35.96 -67.78 -31.88
C LEU A 107 34.96 -66.62 -31.73
N ASN A 108 33.69 -66.84 -32.11
CA ASN A 108 32.66 -65.81 -31.96
C ASN A 108 32.44 -65.45 -30.47
N GLU A 109 32.41 -66.45 -29.58
CA GLU A 109 32.25 -66.26 -28.14
C GLU A 109 33.45 -65.51 -27.54
N TRP A 110 34.67 -65.86 -27.94
CA TRP A 110 35.88 -65.14 -27.53
C TRP A 110 35.87 -63.69 -28.03
N GLN A 111 35.53 -63.44 -29.30
CA GLN A 111 35.42 -62.08 -29.85
C GLN A 111 34.40 -61.24 -29.09
N ALA A 112 33.21 -61.79 -28.82
CA ALA A 112 32.17 -61.08 -28.07
C ALA A 112 32.60 -60.80 -26.61
N ALA A 113 33.30 -61.75 -25.97
CA ALA A 113 33.82 -61.55 -24.63
C ALA A 113 34.93 -60.48 -24.59
N GLU A 114 35.78 -60.45 -25.62
CA GLU A 114 36.87 -59.48 -25.75
C GLU A 114 36.34 -58.07 -26.05
N ASP A 115 35.39 -57.95 -26.96
CA ASP A 115 34.69 -56.68 -27.24
C ASP A 115 34.01 -56.16 -25.96
N ALA A 116 33.30 -57.03 -25.23
CA ALA A 116 32.65 -56.64 -23.97
C ALA A 116 33.66 -56.25 -22.87
N ARG A 117 34.85 -56.89 -22.84
CA ARG A 117 35.93 -56.53 -21.91
C ARG A 117 36.45 -55.12 -22.22
N VAL A 118 36.77 -54.86 -23.48
CA VAL A 118 37.26 -53.56 -23.96
C VAL A 118 36.22 -52.46 -23.73
N ASP A 119 34.95 -52.70 -24.08
CA ASP A 119 33.85 -51.74 -23.86
C ASP A 119 33.70 -51.41 -22.38
N LYS A 120 33.74 -52.40 -21.48
CA LYS A 120 33.66 -52.18 -20.05
C LYS A 120 34.78 -51.27 -19.53
N HIS A 121 36.01 -51.41 -20.01
CA HIS A 121 37.12 -50.54 -19.62
C HIS A 121 36.93 -49.12 -20.16
N ASN A 122 36.55 -48.98 -21.44
CA ASN A 122 36.29 -47.68 -22.04
C ASN A 122 35.13 -46.95 -21.34
N ASP A 123 34.04 -47.64 -21.01
CA ASP A 123 32.91 -47.11 -20.25
C ASP A 123 33.34 -46.64 -18.86
N GLY A 124 34.20 -47.42 -18.18
CA GLY A 124 34.77 -47.03 -16.89
C GLY A 124 35.61 -45.74 -16.99
N ILE A 125 36.45 -45.62 -18.03
CA ILE A 125 37.26 -44.43 -18.28
C ILE A 125 36.37 -43.21 -18.59
N GLU A 126 35.34 -43.37 -19.42
CA GLU A 126 34.40 -42.29 -19.72
C GLU A 126 33.57 -41.90 -18.50
N ALA A 127 33.18 -42.86 -17.64
CA ALA A 127 32.52 -42.58 -16.37
C ALA A 127 33.39 -41.72 -15.45
N ILE A 128 34.70 -42.02 -15.36
CA ILE A 128 35.65 -41.18 -14.63
C ILE A 128 35.66 -39.76 -15.19
N LYS A 129 35.84 -39.60 -16.52
CA LYS A 129 35.86 -38.29 -17.19
C LYS A 129 34.55 -37.51 -17.00
N ALA A 130 33.42 -38.21 -16.94
CA ALA A 130 32.10 -37.61 -16.78
C ALA A 130 31.88 -37.00 -15.38
N LEU A 131 32.59 -37.44 -14.34
CA LEU A 131 32.46 -36.89 -12.98
C LEU A 131 32.78 -35.39 -12.88
N ALA A 132 33.57 -34.84 -13.81
CA ALA A 132 33.86 -33.41 -13.88
C ALA A 132 32.89 -32.62 -14.76
N ARG A 133 31.89 -33.28 -15.39
CA ARG A 133 30.90 -32.64 -16.26
C ARG A 133 29.60 -32.43 -15.47
N PHE A 134 29.27 -31.16 -15.22
CA PHE A 134 28.04 -30.76 -14.54
C PHE A 134 27.18 -29.93 -15.50
N GLU A 135 25.88 -30.20 -15.55
CA GLU A 135 24.92 -29.39 -16.33
C GLU A 135 24.75 -27.99 -15.72
N GLU A 136 24.73 -27.93 -14.38
CA GLU A 136 24.64 -26.69 -13.61
C GLU A 136 25.82 -26.56 -12.64
N PRO A 137 26.21 -25.33 -12.26
CA PRO A 137 27.19 -25.08 -11.19
C PRO A 137 26.88 -25.84 -9.89
N PRO A 138 27.67 -26.86 -9.51
CA PRO A 138 27.41 -27.60 -8.26
C PRO A 138 27.88 -26.81 -7.04
N ALA A 139 27.29 -27.09 -5.87
CA ALA A 139 27.79 -26.57 -4.59
C ALA A 139 29.19 -27.13 -4.26
N ALA A 140 30.02 -26.35 -3.58
CA ALA A 140 31.38 -26.75 -3.20
C ALA A 140 31.41 -28.07 -2.40
N ALA A 141 30.44 -28.27 -1.50
CA ALA A 141 30.32 -29.50 -0.74
C ALA A 141 30.11 -30.73 -1.63
N HIS A 142 29.30 -30.62 -2.70
CA HIS A 142 29.09 -31.72 -3.63
C HIS A 142 30.36 -32.03 -4.42
N VAL A 143 31.05 -30.99 -4.94
CA VAL A 143 32.34 -31.18 -5.64
C VAL A 143 33.37 -31.86 -4.74
N SER A 144 33.43 -31.47 -3.46
CA SER A 144 34.31 -32.10 -2.47
C SER A 144 34.00 -33.58 -2.27
N GLN A 145 32.71 -33.97 -2.25
CA GLN A 145 32.31 -35.37 -2.13
C GLN A 145 32.71 -36.16 -3.36
N VAL A 146 32.47 -35.62 -4.57
CA VAL A 146 32.85 -36.27 -5.83
C VAL A 146 34.37 -36.49 -5.90
N ILE A 147 35.17 -35.53 -5.44
CA ILE A 147 36.63 -35.69 -5.32
C ILE A 147 36.97 -36.85 -4.40
N ALA A 148 36.38 -36.92 -3.21
CA ALA A 148 36.65 -37.98 -2.24
C ALA A 148 36.27 -39.37 -2.81
N ASP A 149 35.11 -39.47 -3.46
CA ASP A 149 34.65 -40.72 -4.08
C ASP A 149 35.59 -41.15 -5.21
N LEU A 150 36.03 -40.21 -6.05
CA LEU A 150 36.98 -40.49 -7.12
C LEU A 150 38.36 -40.89 -6.56
N GLU A 151 38.84 -40.27 -5.49
CA GLU A 151 40.09 -40.63 -4.83
C GLU A 151 40.07 -42.08 -4.32
N LEU A 152 38.91 -42.54 -3.81
CA LEU A 152 38.69 -43.92 -3.35
C LEU A 152 38.58 -44.95 -4.48
N LEU A 153 38.37 -44.54 -5.74
CA LEU A 153 38.31 -45.46 -6.87
C LEU A 153 39.64 -46.23 -7.01
N ALA A 154 39.59 -47.56 -6.84
CA ALA A 154 40.75 -48.42 -7.01
C ALA A 154 41.16 -48.51 -8.49
N LEU A 155 42.44 -48.25 -8.75
CA LEU A 155 43.09 -48.47 -10.03
C LEU A 155 44.09 -49.61 -9.83
N ASP A 156 43.58 -50.83 -9.86
CA ASP A 156 44.35 -52.06 -9.71
C ASP A 156 44.43 -52.84 -11.03
N ASP A 157 45.01 -54.05 -10.97
CA ASP A 157 45.23 -54.90 -12.14
C ASP A 157 43.93 -55.28 -12.88
N SER A 158 42.74 -55.04 -12.28
CA SER A 158 41.47 -55.26 -12.96
C SER A 158 41.21 -54.34 -14.14
N TRP A 159 42.00 -53.28 -14.33
CA TRP A 159 41.96 -52.42 -15.53
C TRP A 159 42.85 -52.91 -16.67
N GLU A 160 43.64 -53.95 -16.46
CA GLU A 160 44.45 -54.61 -17.48
C GLU A 160 45.31 -53.59 -18.28
N GLU A 161 45.34 -53.65 -19.61
CA GLU A 161 46.10 -52.70 -20.45
C GLU A 161 45.56 -51.26 -20.42
N PHE A 162 44.35 -51.05 -19.90
CA PHE A 162 43.69 -49.75 -19.79
C PHE A 162 44.05 -49.02 -18.48
N LEU A 163 44.75 -49.68 -17.55
CA LEU A 163 45.15 -49.09 -16.28
C LEU A 163 45.87 -47.74 -16.43
N PRO A 164 46.84 -47.55 -17.35
CA PRO A 164 47.50 -46.26 -17.52
C PRO A 164 46.55 -45.16 -18.00
N GLU A 165 45.61 -45.49 -18.89
CA GLU A 165 44.62 -44.53 -19.40
C GLU A 165 43.59 -44.17 -18.33
N ALA A 166 43.11 -45.15 -17.55
CA ALA A 166 42.22 -44.93 -16.42
C ALA A 166 42.88 -44.06 -15.34
N ALA A 167 44.17 -44.29 -15.05
CA ALA A 167 44.96 -43.45 -14.15
C ALA A 167 45.08 -42.01 -14.66
N GLN A 168 45.41 -41.84 -15.95
CA GLN A 168 45.46 -40.53 -16.56
C GLN A 168 44.10 -39.81 -16.52
N ALA A 169 43.01 -40.52 -16.80
CA ALA A 169 41.66 -39.98 -16.74
C ALA A 169 41.28 -39.55 -15.30
N LYS A 170 41.61 -40.37 -14.30
CA LYS A 170 41.40 -40.05 -12.87
C LYS A 170 42.17 -38.79 -12.49
N ASP A 171 43.45 -38.70 -12.83
CA ASP A 171 44.28 -37.54 -12.51
C ASP A 171 43.77 -36.25 -13.16
N GLN A 172 43.44 -36.29 -14.45
CA GLN A 172 42.89 -35.13 -15.17
C GLN A 172 41.55 -34.68 -14.58
N THR A 173 40.68 -35.64 -14.22
CA THR A 173 39.38 -35.37 -13.61
C THR A 173 39.55 -34.76 -12.21
N LEU A 174 40.48 -35.28 -11.40
CA LEU A 174 40.79 -34.71 -10.08
C LEU A 174 41.35 -33.28 -10.19
N ILE A 175 42.22 -33.01 -11.16
CA ILE A 175 42.73 -31.65 -11.43
C ILE A 175 41.57 -30.70 -11.75
N ALA A 176 40.67 -31.11 -12.65
CA ALA A 176 39.51 -30.30 -13.03
C ALA A 176 38.57 -30.05 -11.84
N LEU A 177 38.25 -31.08 -11.07
CA LEU A 177 37.39 -30.98 -9.89
C LEU A 177 38.00 -30.11 -8.79
N ARG A 178 39.30 -30.24 -8.50
CA ARG A 178 40.00 -29.41 -7.50
C ARG A 178 40.01 -27.93 -7.90
N GLY A 179 40.21 -27.65 -9.19
CA GLY A 179 40.09 -26.31 -9.74
C GLY A 179 38.67 -25.73 -9.58
N LEU A 180 37.66 -26.55 -9.88
CA LEU A 180 36.25 -26.20 -9.70
C LEU A 180 35.91 -25.96 -8.22
N LEU A 181 36.37 -26.82 -7.31
CA LEU A 181 36.14 -26.70 -5.87
C LEU A 181 36.69 -25.37 -5.35
N THR A 182 37.93 -25.03 -5.70
CA THR A 182 38.56 -23.76 -5.31
C THR A 182 37.73 -22.57 -5.77
N LYS A 183 37.24 -22.60 -7.01
CA LYS A 183 36.37 -21.55 -7.56
C LYS A 183 35.04 -21.45 -6.80
N ARG A 184 34.39 -22.59 -6.54
CA ARG A 184 33.11 -22.64 -5.82
C ARG A 184 33.23 -22.17 -4.37
N GLN A 185 34.26 -22.61 -3.66
CA GLN A 185 34.53 -22.16 -2.29
C GLN A 185 34.70 -20.64 -2.22
N LYS A 186 35.42 -20.06 -3.19
CA LYS A 186 35.58 -18.61 -3.28
C LYS A 186 34.25 -17.90 -3.54
N GLU A 187 33.48 -18.35 -4.53
CA GLU A 187 32.16 -17.76 -4.86
C GLU A 187 31.18 -17.85 -3.69
N GLU A 188 31.12 -18.99 -2.99
CA GLU A 188 30.26 -19.19 -1.83
C GLU A 188 30.70 -18.33 -0.62
N ALA A 189 32.01 -18.19 -0.39
CA ALA A 189 32.55 -17.30 0.65
C ALA A 189 32.21 -15.84 0.36
N GLU A 190 32.39 -15.38 -0.88
CA GLU A 190 32.02 -14.02 -1.31
C GLU A 190 30.51 -13.76 -1.15
N GLN A 191 29.66 -14.75 -1.46
CA GLN A 191 28.22 -14.66 -1.25
C GLN A 191 27.85 -14.60 0.23
N ALA A 192 28.52 -15.40 1.08
CA ALA A 192 28.31 -15.38 2.53
C ALA A 192 28.73 -14.05 3.15
N GLU A 193 29.89 -13.51 2.76
CA GLU A 193 30.35 -12.18 3.19
C GLU A 193 29.39 -11.08 2.74
N LEU A 194 28.91 -11.12 1.49
CA LEU A 194 27.94 -10.16 0.99
C LEU A 194 26.61 -10.23 1.76
N ALA A 195 26.16 -11.44 2.12
CA ALA A 195 24.97 -11.63 2.95
C ALA A 195 25.16 -11.06 4.36
N GLN A 196 26.32 -11.27 4.98
CA GLN A 196 26.65 -10.68 6.29
C GLN A 196 26.69 -9.15 6.23
N LEU A 197 27.33 -8.58 5.21
CA LEU A 197 27.38 -7.12 5.02
C LEU A 197 25.98 -6.51 4.83
N ARG A 198 25.09 -7.19 4.09
CA ARG A 198 23.69 -6.75 3.95
C ARG A 198 22.93 -6.82 5.26
N ALA A 199 23.07 -7.92 6.01
CA ALA A 199 22.42 -8.06 7.31
C ALA A 199 22.92 -7.02 8.32
N GLU A 200 24.23 -6.73 8.32
CA GLU A 200 24.79 -5.67 9.17
C GLU A 200 24.29 -4.28 8.75
N ALA A 201 24.21 -3.99 7.45
CA ALA A 201 23.67 -2.74 6.94
C ALA A 201 22.19 -2.56 7.32
N GLU A 202 21.36 -3.59 7.15
CA GLU A 202 19.95 -3.59 7.55
C GLU A 202 19.78 -3.40 9.06
N ALA A 203 20.62 -4.06 9.88
CA ALA A 203 20.60 -3.89 11.34
C ALA A 203 21.01 -2.47 11.76
N ARG A 204 22.01 -1.87 11.09
CA ARG A 204 22.41 -0.47 11.33
C ARG A 204 21.28 0.49 10.93
N GLU A 205 20.64 0.29 9.79
CA GLU A 205 19.52 1.13 9.34
C GLU A 205 18.33 1.03 10.31
N GLN A 206 18.00 -0.18 10.79
CA GLN A 206 16.98 -0.36 11.83
C GLN A 206 17.34 0.39 13.10
N LYS A 207 18.58 0.24 13.58
CA LYS A 207 19.05 0.95 14.77
C LYS A 207 18.99 2.46 14.59
N ASP A 208 19.44 2.99 13.47
CA ASP A 208 19.39 4.43 13.16
C ASP A 208 17.95 4.94 13.09
N ARG A 209 17.03 4.14 12.55
CA ARG A 209 15.60 4.45 12.53
C ARG A 209 15.00 4.46 13.93
N GLU A 210 15.32 3.47 14.77
CA GLU A 210 14.88 3.41 16.16
C GLU A 210 15.45 4.58 16.97
N GLU A 211 16.73 4.91 16.80
CA GLU A 211 17.35 6.07 17.41
C GLU A 211 16.70 7.38 16.96
N ARG A 212 16.39 7.53 15.67
CA ARG A 212 15.67 8.71 15.16
C ARG A 212 14.28 8.82 15.79
N ILE A 213 13.50 7.74 15.82
CA ILE A 213 12.18 7.71 16.45
C ILE A 213 12.30 8.06 17.95
N ALA A 214 13.30 7.52 18.64
CA ALA A 214 13.55 7.83 20.04
C ALA A 214 13.94 9.30 20.27
N ARG A 215 14.79 9.87 19.41
CA ARG A 215 15.17 11.30 19.45
C ARG A 215 13.98 12.20 19.17
N GLU A 216 13.18 11.89 18.15
CA GLU A 216 11.96 12.62 17.80
C GLU A 216 10.95 12.56 18.95
N ALA A 217 10.71 11.38 19.53
CA ALA A 217 9.83 11.22 20.68
C ALA A 217 10.33 12.00 21.91
N ALA A 218 11.63 11.96 22.20
CA ALA A 218 12.23 12.72 23.30
C ALA A 218 12.14 14.24 23.07
N GLU A 219 12.32 14.70 21.83
CA GLU A 219 12.18 16.11 21.45
C GLU A 219 10.72 16.57 21.55
N CYS A 220 9.77 15.80 21.02
CA CYS A 220 8.33 16.09 21.19
C CYS A 220 7.95 16.16 22.67
N ALA A 221 8.40 15.21 23.49
CA ALA A 221 8.16 15.23 24.93
C ALA A 221 8.77 16.47 25.62
N ARG A 222 9.97 16.90 25.20
CA ARG A 222 10.60 18.14 25.69
C ARG A 222 9.78 19.36 25.30
N ILE A 223 9.35 19.47 24.04
CA ILE A 223 8.53 20.59 23.55
C ILE A 223 7.19 20.63 24.28
N GLU A 224 6.51 19.49 24.45
CA GLU A 224 5.26 19.43 25.20
C GLU A 224 5.43 19.82 26.67
N ALA A 225 6.52 19.38 27.31
CA ALA A 225 6.83 19.76 28.70
C ALA A 225 7.13 21.26 28.82
N GLU A 226 7.89 21.82 27.88
CA GLU A 226 8.20 23.25 27.84
C GLU A 226 6.95 24.10 27.56
N GLN A 227 6.09 23.69 26.63
CA GLN A 227 4.80 24.33 26.37
C GLN A 227 3.87 24.27 27.59
N LYS A 228 3.79 23.12 28.28
CA LYS A 228 3.02 23.01 29.53
C LYS A 228 3.58 23.93 30.62
N ALA A 229 4.89 23.93 30.81
CA ALA A 229 5.54 24.79 31.79
C ALA A 229 5.35 26.29 31.45
N GLN A 230 5.40 26.65 30.17
CA GLN A 230 5.15 28.02 29.73
C GLN A 230 3.68 28.41 29.88
N ALA A 231 2.74 27.54 29.50
CA ALA A 231 1.32 27.76 29.73
C ALA A 231 0.99 27.89 31.23
N GLU A 232 1.65 27.12 32.09
CA GLU A 232 1.50 27.21 33.54
C GLU A 232 2.07 28.53 34.08
N ARG A 233 3.24 28.97 33.59
CA ARG A 233 3.82 30.29 33.91
C ARG A 233 2.94 31.46 33.43
N GLU A 234 2.37 31.35 32.23
CA GLU A 234 1.45 32.36 31.70
C GLU A 234 0.13 32.37 32.49
N ALA A 235 -0.37 31.20 32.90
CA ALA A 235 -1.55 31.09 33.74
C ALA A 235 -1.30 31.65 35.16
N THR A 236 -0.14 31.40 35.77
CA THR A 236 0.21 31.99 37.06
C THR A 236 0.39 33.51 36.93
N LEU A 237 1.09 33.99 35.90
CA LEU A 237 1.23 35.42 35.64
C LEU A 237 -0.14 36.10 35.42
N ARG A 238 -1.04 35.47 34.64
CA ARG A 238 -2.41 35.98 34.46
C ARG A 238 -3.18 36.01 35.77
N ARG A 239 -3.12 34.96 36.59
CA ARG A 239 -3.76 34.95 37.92
C ARG A 239 -3.20 36.04 38.83
N GLU A 240 -1.89 36.27 38.81
CA GLU A 240 -1.26 37.36 39.57
C GLU A 240 -1.68 38.74 39.04
N GLN A 241 -1.75 38.92 37.73
CA GLN A 241 -2.20 40.17 37.10
C GLN A 241 -3.69 40.42 37.37
N GLU A 242 -4.53 39.40 37.29
CA GLU A 242 -5.96 39.47 37.63
C GLU A 242 -6.16 39.75 39.13
N ALA A 243 -5.36 39.14 40.01
CA ALA A 243 -5.39 39.41 41.44
C ALA A 243 -4.92 40.84 41.76
N LYS A 244 -3.86 41.33 41.10
CA LYS A 244 -3.40 42.73 41.21
C LYS A 244 -4.44 43.70 40.67
N ALA A 245 -5.00 43.46 39.49
CA ALA A 245 -6.05 44.29 38.92
C ALA A 245 -7.32 44.29 39.78
N ALA A 246 -7.68 43.16 40.39
CA ALA A 246 -8.79 43.07 41.33
C ALA A 246 -8.48 43.82 42.64
N ALA A 247 -7.23 43.74 43.14
CA ALA A 247 -6.79 44.49 44.31
C ALA A 247 -6.76 46.00 44.04
N GLU A 248 -6.24 46.42 42.89
CA GLU A 248 -6.24 47.82 42.43
C GLU A 248 -7.68 48.32 42.24
N ARG A 249 -8.58 47.53 41.62
CA ARG A 249 -10.00 47.89 41.52
C ARG A 249 -10.65 48.05 42.88
N ARG A 250 -10.36 47.16 43.84
CA ARG A 250 -10.86 47.27 45.22
C ARG A 250 -10.27 48.48 45.94
N GLU A 251 -8.99 48.79 45.74
CA GLU A 251 -8.35 49.97 46.33
C GLU A 251 -8.93 51.25 45.72
N LEU A 252 -9.16 51.27 44.41
CA LEU A 252 -9.77 52.39 43.70
C LEU A 252 -11.23 52.55 44.11
N GLU A 253 -11.98 51.46 44.26
CA GLU A 253 -13.35 51.46 44.76
C GLU A 253 -13.43 51.94 46.22
N LEU A 254 -12.51 51.49 47.09
CA LEU A 254 -12.39 51.99 48.46
C LEU A 254 -11.98 53.45 48.51
N LYS A 255 -11.07 53.91 47.65
CA LYS A 255 -10.71 55.33 47.53
C LYS A 255 -11.87 56.16 47.02
N LEU A 256 -12.62 55.67 46.04
CA LEU A 256 -13.76 56.36 45.46
C LEU A 256 -14.93 56.36 46.44
N GLN A 257 -15.13 55.31 47.23
CA GLN A 257 -16.04 55.29 48.37
C GLN A 257 -15.59 56.22 49.50
N ALA A 258 -14.29 56.28 49.81
CA ALA A 258 -13.75 57.19 50.82
C ALA A 258 -13.86 58.65 50.35
N GLU A 259 -13.58 58.95 49.09
CA GLU A 259 -13.76 60.27 48.49
C GLU A 259 -15.24 60.63 48.37
N GLN A 260 -16.12 59.68 48.04
CA GLN A 260 -17.57 59.90 48.06
C GLN A 260 -18.08 60.10 49.50
N ALA A 261 -17.54 59.38 50.48
CA ALA A 261 -17.88 59.54 51.89
C ALA A 261 -17.33 60.86 52.46
N GLU A 262 -16.13 61.28 52.03
CA GLU A 262 -15.54 62.57 52.40
C GLU A 262 -16.29 63.71 51.72
N ARG A 263 -16.64 63.60 50.43
CA ARG A 263 -17.51 64.55 49.74
C ARG A 263 -18.91 64.56 50.34
N ALA A 264 -19.48 63.42 50.71
CA ALA A 264 -20.77 63.36 51.39
C ALA A 264 -20.69 63.92 52.81
N ALA A 265 -19.60 63.73 53.54
CA ALA A 265 -19.37 64.32 54.86
C ALA A 265 -19.05 65.82 54.76
N ALA A 266 -18.35 66.26 53.71
CA ALA A 266 -18.09 67.66 53.42
C ALA A 266 -19.36 68.35 52.92
N GLN A 267 -20.19 67.69 52.12
CA GLN A 267 -21.51 68.16 51.71
C GLN A 267 -22.46 68.16 52.91
N ALA A 268 -22.46 67.15 53.77
CA ALA A 268 -23.25 67.14 55.00
C ALA A 268 -22.77 68.21 56.00
N LYS A 269 -21.46 68.47 56.09
CA LYS A 269 -20.91 69.59 56.86
C LYS A 269 -21.23 70.93 56.20
N ALA A 270 -21.18 71.04 54.88
CA ALA A 270 -21.56 72.25 54.15
C ALA A 270 -23.06 72.50 54.23
N ASP A 271 -23.88 71.45 54.26
CA ASP A 271 -25.33 71.50 54.44
C ASP A 271 -25.68 71.76 55.91
N GLN A 272 -24.92 71.24 56.89
CA GLN A 272 -25.05 71.63 58.30
C GLN A 272 -24.61 73.06 58.53
N VAL A 273 -23.50 73.52 57.96
CA VAL A 273 -23.05 74.91 58.03
C VAL A 273 -23.99 75.81 57.24
N ALA A 274 -24.55 75.38 56.10
CA ALA A 274 -25.56 76.13 55.36
C ALA A 274 -26.92 76.10 56.07
N ALA A 275 -27.28 75.05 56.79
CA ALA A 275 -28.49 74.97 57.61
C ALA A 275 -28.33 75.78 58.90
N GLU A 276 -27.16 75.78 59.52
CA GLU A 276 -26.80 76.66 60.65
C GLU A 276 -26.73 78.10 60.18
N GLN A 277 -26.10 78.41 59.04
CA GLN A 277 -26.10 79.76 58.47
C GLN A 277 -27.49 80.19 58.00
N ARG A 278 -28.33 79.30 57.44
CA ARG A 278 -29.73 79.61 57.12
C ARG A 278 -30.56 79.77 58.38
N ALA A 279 -30.35 79.00 59.44
CA ALA A 279 -31.03 79.15 60.72
C ALA A 279 -30.52 80.38 61.49
N GLU A 280 -29.25 80.76 61.36
CA GLU A 280 -28.67 81.99 61.89
C GLU A 280 -29.17 83.20 61.10
N GLN A 281 -29.18 83.13 59.77
CA GLN A 281 -29.75 84.16 58.89
C GLN A 281 -31.27 84.25 59.04
N GLU A 282 -32.00 83.16 59.28
CA GLU A 282 -33.43 83.21 59.59
C GLU A 282 -33.68 83.72 61.00
N ARG A 283 -32.84 83.39 62.00
CA ARG A 283 -32.92 84.00 63.34
C ARG A 283 -32.59 85.48 63.31
N GLN A 284 -31.56 85.90 62.57
CA GLN A 284 -31.19 87.30 62.39
C GLN A 284 -32.19 88.05 61.51
N ALA A 285 -32.73 87.44 60.45
CA ALA A 285 -33.79 88.03 59.63
C ALA A 285 -35.15 88.00 60.33
N ALA A 286 -35.42 87.07 61.25
CA ALA A 286 -36.62 87.07 62.09
C ALA A 286 -36.48 88.07 63.24
N ALA A 287 -35.29 88.22 63.83
CA ALA A 287 -34.99 89.27 64.80
C ALA A 287 -35.05 90.66 64.16
N GLN A 288 -34.45 90.85 62.98
CA GLN A 288 -34.55 92.10 62.22
C GLN A 288 -35.96 92.36 61.69
N ARG A 289 -36.72 91.33 61.25
CA ARG A 289 -38.13 91.50 60.88
C ARG A 289 -39.01 91.79 62.09
N ALA A 290 -38.73 91.22 63.27
CA ALA A 290 -39.47 91.51 64.51
C ALA A 290 -39.12 92.90 65.07
N GLU A 291 -37.86 93.31 64.98
CA GLU A 291 -37.39 94.65 65.37
C GLU A 291 -37.90 95.72 64.40
N GLN A 292 -37.83 95.48 63.07
CA GLN A 292 -38.42 96.35 62.06
C GLN A 292 -39.95 96.36 62.14
N ALA A 293 -40.64 95.25 62.43
CA ALA A 293 -42.09 95.26 62.61
C ALA A 293 -42.52 95.95 63.92
N ALA A 294 -41.74 95.85 65.00
CA ALA A 294 -41.99 96.58 66.25
C ALA A 294 -41.69 98.09 66.11
N GLU A 295 -40.63 98.45 65.39
CA GLU A 295 -40.27 99.83 65.10
C GLU A 295 -41.28 100.47 64.12
N GLN A 296 -41.69 99.75 63.07
CA GLN A 296 -42.70 100.22 62.11
C GLN A 296 -44.09 100.35 62.77
N ALA A 297 -44.45 99.45 63.70
CA ALA A 297 -45.68 99.57 64.49
C ALA A 297 -45.65 100.79 65.43
N ARG A 298 -44.50 101.10 66.07
CA ARG A 298 -44.32 102.33 66.87
C ARG A 298 -44.35 103.59 66.01
N ILE A 299 -43.76 103.56 64.82
CA ILE A 299 -43.73 104.69 63.88
C ILE A 299 -45.12 104.94 63.29
N ASP A 300 -45.91 103.91 62.99
CA ASP A 300 -47.26 104.06 62.44
C ASP A 300 -48.31 104.44 63.51
N GLU A 301 -48.13 104.06 64.77
CA GLU A 301 -48.95 104.54 65.90
C GLU A 301 -48.63 106.01 66.24
N ARG A 302 -47.34 106.39 66.18
CA ARG A 302 -46.89 107.78 66.37
C ARG A 302 -47.27 108.69 65.19
N ARG A 303 -47.24 108.19 63.95
CA ARG A 303 -47.74 108.92 62.75
C ARG A 303 -49.25 109.16 62.78
N ARG A 304 -50.06 108.26 63.35
CA ARG A 304 -51.52 108.48 63.51
C ARG A 304 -51.85 109.51 64.60
N ALA A 305 -51.04 109.58 65.66
CA ALA A 305 -51.18 110.61 66.69
C ALA A 305 -50.68 112.00 66.20
N ASP A 306 -49.55 112.03 65.49
CA ASP A 306 -48.94 113.27 64.98
C ASP A 306 -49.72 113.87 63.79
N ALA A 307 -50.34 113.06 62.94
CA ALA A 307 -51.20 113.52 61.85
C ALA A 307 -52.53 114.13 62.34
N ALA A 308 -53.05 113.71 63.50
CA ALA A 308 -54.23 114.30 64.12
C ALA A 308 -53.93 115.64 64.83
N ALA A 309 -52.69 115.83 65.32
CA ALA A 309 -52.25 117.05 65.99
C ALA A 309 -51.81 118.15 65.01
N ALA A 310 -51.17 117.81 63.89
CA ALA A 310 -50.59 118.83 62.99
C ALA A 310 -51.63 119.57 62.12
N GLU A 311 -52.81 118.99 61.84
CA GLU A 311 -53.89 119.69 61.13
C GLU A 311 -54.42 120.89 61.93
N ILE A 312 -54.33 120.85 63.26
CA ILE A 312 -54.69 121.97 64.15
C ILE A 312 -53.62 123.08 64.10
N VAL A 313 -52.33 122.72 64.02
CA VAL A 313 -51.20 123.66 63.96
C VAL A 313 -51.13 124.39 62.62
N ARG A 314 -51.48 123.72 61.50
CA ARG A 314 -51.52 124.35 60.17
C ARG A 314 -52.51 125.52 60.06
N GLN A 315 -53.59 125.53 60.85
CA GLN A 315 -54.54 126.66 60.88
C GLN A 315 -54.06 127.86 61.74
N GLN A 316 -53.11 127.65 62.66
CA GLN A 316 -52.54 128.71 63.51
C GLN A 316 -51.37 129.44 62.84
N GLU A 317 -50.44 128.73 62.20
CA GLU A 317 -49.23 129.35 61.62
C GLU A 317 -49.50 130.22 60.37
N ALA A 318 -50.59 129.95 59.65
CA ALA A 318 -51.03 130.80 58.54
C ALA A 318 -51.40 132.23 58.99
N ARG A 319 -51.72 132.43 60.28
CA ARG A 319 -52.02 133.75 60.87
C ARG A 319 -50.75 134.49 61.34
N GLU A 320 -49.73 133.76 61.78
CA GLU A 320 -48.49 134.35 62.30
C GLU A 320 -47.54 134.84 61.19
N ARG A 321 -47.54 134.21 60.01
CA ARG A 321 -46.75 134.67 58.85
C ARG A 321 -47.23 136.03 58.29
N ASP A 322 -48.49 136.40 58.48
CA ASP A 322 -49.03 137.68 58.02
C ASP A 322 -48.66 138.83 58.98
N GLU A 323 -48.71 138.60 60.30
CA GLU A 323 -48.35 139.61 61.30
C GLU A 323 -46.86 139.97 61.29
N ALA A 324 -45.97 138.98 61.11
CA ALA A 324 -44.53 139.21 61.06
C ALA A 324 -44.11 140.04 59.83
N HIS A 325 -44.72 139.80 58.66
CA HIS A 325 -44.43 140.54 57.44
C HIS A 325 -44.80 142.02 57.57
N ARG A 326 -45.99 142.30 58.14
CA ARG A 326 -46.47 143.67 58.38
C ARG A 326 -45.63 144.44 59.39
N ARG A 327 -45.08 143.75 60.40
CA ARG A 327 -44.20 144.35 61.42
C ARG A 327 -42.89 144.85 60.83
N THR A 328 -42.30 144.11 59.90
CA THR A 328 -41.02 144.46 59.25
C THR A 328 -41.16 145.68 58.34
N ILE A 329 -42.21 145.73 57.51
CA ILE A 329 -42.49 146.87 56.61
C ILE A 329 -42.71 148.15 57.43
N ASN A 330 -43.50 148.08 58.50
CA ASN A 330 -43.77 149.23 59.36
C ASN A 330 -42.52 149.73 60.09
N ARG A 331 -41.60 148.84 60.49
CA ARG A 331 -40.34 149.24 61.12
C ARG A 331 -39.41 149.94 60.12
N SER A 332 -39.34 149.47 58.88
CA SER A 332 -38.55 150.14 57.83
C SER A 332 -39.10 151.52 57.47
N ALA A 333 -40.43 151.67 57.41
CA ALA A 333 -41.07 152.98 57.25
C ALA A 333 -40.77 153.92 58.43
N LEU A 334 -40.78 153.41 59.67
CA LEU A 334 -40.43 154.18 60.87
C LEU A 334 -39.00 154.72 60.79
N GLU A 335 -38.03 153.90 60.39
CA GLU A 335 -36.63 154.31 60.23
C GLU A 335 -36.46 155.39 59.15
N ALA A 336 -37.18 155.28 58.02
CA ALA A 336 -37.14 156.29 56.96
C ALA A 336 -37.71 157.64 57.41
N PHE A 337 -38.78 157.65 58.23
CA PHE A 337 -39.33 158.89 58.79
C PHE A 337 -38.39 159.55 59.80
N VAL A 338 -37.72 158.75 60.64
CA VAL A 338 -36.74 159.28 61.61
C VAL A 338 -35.53 159.88 60.86
N ALA A 339 -35.07 159.24 59.78
CA ALA A 339 -34.00 159.78 58.93
C ALA A 339 -34.38 161.10 58.22
N GLY A 340 -35.67 161.34 57.98
CA GLY A 340 -36.21 162.58 57.42
C GLY A 340 -36.33 163.74 58.40
N GLY A 341 -35.90 163.59 59.66
CA GLY A 341 -35.90 164.65 60.67
C GLY A 341 -37.12 164.71 61.58
N MET A 342 -38.02 163.71 61.53
CA MET A 342 -39.13 163.58 62.48
C MET A 342 -38.71 162.87 63.77
N THR A 343 -39.28 163.28 64.90
CA THR A 343 -39.12 162.58 66.18
C THR A 343 -39.87 161.24 66.16
N GLU A 344 -39.35 160.25 66.88
CA GLU A 344 -39.83 158.86 66.83
C GLU A 344 -41.32 158.73 67.23
N GLU A 345 -41.82 159.55 68.16
CA GLU A 345 -43.23 159.54 68.56
C GLU A 345 -44.17 160.02 67.46
N CYS A 346 -43.84 161.14 66.78
CA CYS A 346 -44.63 161.63 65.65
C CYS A 346 -44.63 160.65 64.48
N ALA A 347 -43.51 159.98 64.22
CA ALA A 347 -43.40 158.97 63.17
C ALA A 347 -44.30 157.75 63.44
N LYS A 348 -44.35 157.24 64.67
CA LYS A 348 -45.27 156.16 65.06
C LYS A 348 -46.73 156.57 64.87
N GLN A 349 -47.07 157.81 65.21
CA GLN A 349 -48.44 158.32 65.11
C GLN A 349 -48.87 158.49 63.65
N ALA A 350 -47.99 158.98 62.78
CA ALA A 350 -48.22 159.07 61.34
C ALA A 350 -48.44 157.69 60.69
N ILE A 351 -47.58 156.70 61.00
CA ILE A 351 -47.74 155.32 60.52
C ILE A 351 -49.08 154.73 60.97
N THR A 352 -49.49 154.99 62.21
CA THR A 352 -50.76 154.50 62.75
C THR A 352 -51.96 155.11 62.03
N LEU A 353 -51.95 156.41 61.75
CA LEU A 353 -53.04 157.10 61.06
C LEU A 353 -53.17 156.66 59.59
N ILE A 354 -52.04 156.42 58.91
CA ILE A 354 -52.00 155.92 57.52
C ILE A 354 -52.46 154.46 57.46
N ALA A 355 -52.02 153.60 58.40
CA ALA A 355 -52.49 152.23 58.49
C ALA A 355 -54.01 152.14 58.77
N LYS A 356 -54.55 153.09 59.54
CA LYS A 356 -55.99 153.23 59.79
C LYS A 356 -56.75 154.00 58.70
N ARG A 357 -56.07 154.48 57.65
CA ARG A 357 -56.63 155.24 56.51
C ARG A 357 -57.38 156.50 56.89
N GLN A 358 -57.00 157.14 58.00
CA GLN A 358 -57.65 158.37 58.47
C GLN A 358 -57.08 159.63 57.80
N ILE A 359 -55.98 159.50 57.05
CA ILE A 359 -55.42 160.56 56.19
C ILE A 359 -55.75 160.21 54.74
N PRO A 360 -56.54 161.02 54.02
CA PRO A 360 -56.94 160.74 52.65
C PRO A 360 -55.75 160.71 51.67
N ASN A 361 -55.81 159.82 50.69
CA ASN A 361 -54.88 159.72 49.55
C ASN A 361 -53.43 159.24 49.83
N VAL A 362 -53.19 158.53 50.95
CA VAL A 362 -51.88 157.88 51.27
C VAL A 362 -52.09 156.45 51.84
N SER A 363 -51.20 155.47 51.53
CA SER A 363 -51.28 154.07 52.00
C SER A 363 -49.92 153.35 52.14
N ILE A 364 -49.85 152.29 52.96
CA ILE A 364 -48.68 151.37 53.09
C ILE A 364 -48.96 150.06 52.34
N ALA A 365 -48.01 149.60 51.52
CA ALA A 365 -48.04 148.28 50.89
C ALA A 365 -47.25 147.28 51.76
N TYR A 366 -47.87 146.14 52.10
CA TYR A 366 -47.30 145.09 52.95
C TYR A 366 -46.77 143.92 52.14
#